data_AF-A0A9P7JT10-F1
#
_entry.id   AF-A0A9P7JT10-F1
#
_cell.length_a   1.000
_cell.length_b   1.000
_cell.length_c   1.000
_cell.angle_alpha   90.00
_cell.angle_beta   90.00
_cell.angle_gamma   90.00
#
_symmetry.space_group_name_H-M   'P 1'
#
loop_
_entity.id
_entity.type
_entity.pdbx_description
1 polymer ?
#
loop_
_entity_poly.entity_id
_entity_poly.type
_entity_poly.pdbx_seq_one_letter_code
_entity_poly.pdbx_strand_id
1 'polypeptide(L)'
;MHRTGLVQVNALDNLFPSFVDDLPGSVTEVLIATLVVWDKEGKQFEAELKKTAIGLAPLAYSLVPPASVPAQECATWAQNAASQLLSESEFLRFGLDALGKTRNFAHPGLHDAAIGFFYMGPYRIARKRPDIFRKQLPISCLALVSTVYNCVLDGLVKNGHGKSYPKFSAKEYGPIYRQMVRMIDQILQHPYHGPRLVAQLQEWAEAGWAACLKLDGAEETKHIHLQIILN
;
A
#
# COMPACT_ATOMS: atom_id res chain seq x y z
N MET A 1 -33.63 29.55 10.35
CA MET A 1 -34.00 28.16 9.97
C MET A 1 -33.88 28.02 8.47
N HIS A 2 -32.84 27.36 7.97
CA HIS A 2 -32.86 26.63 6.70
C HIS A 2 -31.75 25.59 6.74
N ARG A 3 -32.14 24.33 6.98
CA ARG A 3 -31.28 23.16 6.79
C ARG A 3 -31.21 22.88 5.29
N THR A 4 -30.02 22.96 4.72
CA THR A 4 -29.69 22.37 3.43
C THR A 4 -29.75 20.85 3.58
N GLY A 5 -30.61 20.24 2.75
CA GLY A 5 -30.82 18.79 2.72
C GLY A 5 -29.56 18.06 2.33
N LEU A 6 -29.23 17.02 3.10
CA LEU A 6 -28.28 15.98 2.75
C LEU A 6 -28.71 15.37 1.41
N VAL A 7 -27.90 15.58 0.36
CA VAL A 7 -28.00 14.78 -0.86
C VAL A 7 -27.49 13.39 -0.50
N GLN A 8 -28.43 12.46 -0.41
CA GLN A 8 -28.21 11.05 -0.23
C GLN A 8 -27.39 10.54 -1.42
N VAL A 9 -26.14 10.16 -1.18
CA VAL A 9 -25.25 9.57 -2.20
C VAL A 9 -25.82 8.20 -2.53
N ASN A 10 -26.38 8.05 -3.73
CA ASN A 10 -27.13 6.86 -4.12
C ASN A 10 -26.22 5.62 -4.16
N ALA A 11 -26.60 4.61 -3.39
CA ALA A 11 -25.95 3.31 -3.26
C ALA A 11 -25.97 2.43 -4.54
N LEU A 12 -26.36 2.98 -5.70
CA LEU A 12 -26.34 2.30 -7.00
C LEU A 12 -25.11 2.68 -7.86
N ASP A 13 -24.34 3.70 -7.46
CA ASP A 13 -23.02 4.05 -8.03
C ASP A 13 -21.85 3.32 -7.33
N ASN A 14 -22.17 2.42 -6.39
CA ASN A 14 -21.27 1.64 -5.52
C ASN A 14 -21.63 0.14 -5.57
N LEU A 15 -21.52 -0.50 -6.73
CA LEU A 15 -21.77 -1.93 -6.84
C LEU A 15 -20.53 -2.73 -6.42
N PHE A 16 -20.59 -3.34 -5.24
CA PHE A 16 -19.84 -4.56 -4.92
C PHE A 16 -20.63 -5.76 -5.49
N PRO A 17 -20.18 -6.45 -6.55
CA PRO A 17 -20.87 -7.63 -7.06
C PRO A 17 -20.49 -8.89 -6.28
N SER A 18 -21.45 -9.81 -6.19
CA SER A 18 -21.31 -11.13 -5.59
C SER A 18 -20.33 -12.05 -6.34
N PHE A 19 -19.84 -13.04 -5.60
CA PHE A 19 -18.85 -14.05 -5.97
C PHE A 19 -18.96 -14.58 -7.40
N VAL A 20 -17.82 -14.63 -8.07
CA VAL A 20 -17.51 -15.59 -9.13
C VAL A 20 -16.19 -16.23 -8.73
N ASP A 21 -16.20 -17.55 -8.58
CA ASP A 21 -14.99 -18.35 -8.42
C ASP A 21 -14.28 -18.40 -9.78
N ASP A 22 -13.06 -17.86 -9.82
CA ASP A 22 -11.90 -18.45 -10.51
C ASP A 22 -10.77 -17.42 -10.63
N LEU A 23 -9.86 -17.46 -9.65
CA LEU A 23 -8.43 -17.22 -9.92
C LEU A 23 -7.67 -18.38 -9.28
N PRO A 24 -7.03 -19.27 -10.05
CA PRO A 24 -6.25 -20.35 -9.48
C PRO A 24 -4.95 -19.75 -8.95
N GLY A 25 -4.84 -19.64 -7.62
CA GLY A 25 -3.57 -19.31 -6.98
C GLY A 25 -3.70 -18.53 -5.67
N SER A 26 -3.02 -19.00 -4.64
CA SER A 26 -2.78 -18.27 -3.40
C SER A 26 -1.97 -16.99 -3.64
N VAL A 27 -2.04 -16.00 -2.74
CA VAL A 27 -1.18 -14.80 -2.74
C VAL A 27 0.29 -15.18 -2.79
N THR A 28 0.63 -16.28 -2.10
CA THR A 28 1.95 -16.88 -2.12
C THR A 28 2.29 -17.43 -3.50
N GLU A 29 1.36 -18.01 -4.27
CA GLU A 29 1.61 -18.41 -5.66
C GLU A 29 1.63 -17.24 -6.64
N VAL A 30 0.91 -16.15 -6.42
CA VAL A 30 1.04 -14.94 -7.25
C VAL A 30 2.37 -14.23 -6.95
N LEU A 31 2.77 -14.16 -5.68
CA LEU A 31 4.07 -13.63 -5.27
C LEU A 31 5.21 -14.55 -5.66
N ILE A 32 5.08 -15.86 -5.47
CA ILE A 32 6.03 -16.85 -5.99
C ILE A 32 6.01 -16.73 -7.51
N ALA A 33 4.95 -16.93 -8.27
CA ALA A 33 4.94 -16.79 -9.74
C ALA A 33 5.51 -15.45 -10.27
N THR A 34 5.29 -14.32 -9.57
CA THR A 34 5.87 -13.02 -9.94
C THR A 34 7.32 -12.83 -9.44
N LEU A 35 7.73 -13.53 -8.38
CA LEU A 35 9.01 -13.40 -7.64
C LEU A 35 9.77 -14.74 -7.45
N VAL A 36 9.51 -15.79 -8.27
CA VAL A 36 9.73 -17.25 -7.97
C VAL A 36 11.16 -17.58 -7.57
N VAL A 37 12.12 -16.74 -7.95
CA VAL A 37 13.55 -17.04 -7.78
C VAL A 37 14.08 -16.71 -6.38
N TRP A 38 13.30 -16.10 -5.48
CA TRP A 38 13.87 -15.50 -4.27
C TRP A 38 13.47 -16.20 -2.98
N ASP A 39 14.25 -17.25 -2.72
CA ASP A 39 14.64 -17.82 -1.43
C ASP A 39 13.68 -18.81 -0.73
N LYS A 40 14.28 -19.91 -0.25
CA LYS A 40 13.66 -21.00 0.52
C LYS A 40 13.20 -20.54 1.92
N GLU A 41 13.27 -19.24 2.22
CA GLU A 41 13.05 -18.62 3.53
C GLU A 41 12.01 -17.48 3.55
N GLY A 42 10.96 -17.51 2.71
CA GLY A 42 9.92 -16.47 2.51
C GLY A 42 9.31 -15.72 3.73
N LYS A 43 9.69 -16.04 4.96
CA LYS A 43 9.45 -15.29 6.20
C LYS A 43 10.08 -13.87 6.23
N GLN A 44 11.20 -13.61 5.55
CA GLN A 44 11.88 -12.29 5.67
C GLN A 44 11.14 -11.15 4.92
N PHE A 45 10.56 -11.45 3.77
CA PHE A 45 9.93 -10.46 2.89
C PHE A 45 8.63 -9.87 3.47
N GLU A 46 7.75 -10.74 3.95
CA GLU A 46 6.48 -10.35 4.59
C GLU A 46 6.74 -9.49 5.83
N ALA A 47 7.78 -9.81 6.60
CA ALA A 47 8.19 -9.07 7.78
C ALA A 47 8.70 -7.67 7.43
N GLU A 48 9.57 -7.54 6.42
CA GLU A 48 10.11 -6.24 6.00
C GLU A 48 9.03 -5.35 5.38
N LEU A 49 8.14 -5.89 4.53
CA LEU A 49 7.02 -5.11 4.00
C LEU A 49 6.09 -4.61 5.12
N LYS A 50 5.78 -5.49 6.09
CA LYS A 50 4.98 -5.11 7.26
C LYS A 50 5.67 -4.04 8.08
N LYS A 51 6.98 -4.16 8.28
CA LYS A 51 7.79 -3.16 9.01
C LYS A 51 7.79 -1.81 8.30
N THR A 52 7.92 -1.78 6.97
CA THR A 52 7.76 -0.55 6.18
C THR A 52 6.39 0.08 6.42
N ALA A 53 5.30 -0.70 6.33
CA ALA A 53 3.96 -0.19 6.56
C ALA A 53 3.73 0.29 7.99
N ILE A 54 4.26 -0.41 9.00
CA ILE A 54 4.21 0.02 10.42
C ILE A 54 4.90 1.37 10.61
N GLY A 55 6.05 1.58 9.96
CA GLY A 55 6.78 2.85 10.05
C GLY A 55 6.08 4.02 9.36
N LEU A 56 5.37 3.76 8.26
CA LEU A 56 4.73 4.79 7.46
C LEU A 56 3.29 5.11 7.90
N ALA A 57 2.53 4.11 8.36
CA ALA A 57 1.11 4.28 8.67
C ALA A 57 0.81 5.45 9.61
N PRO A 58 1.54 5.65 10.73
CA PRO A 58 1.22 6.73 11.67
C PRO A 58 1.32 8.12 11.06
N LEU A 59 2.29 8.32 10.17
CA LEU A 59 2.52 9.58 9.47
C LEU A 59 1.51 9.77 8.32
N ALA A 60 1.24 8.69 7.59
CA ALA A 60 0.37 8.73 6.42
C ALA A 60 -1.11 8.99 6.79
N TYR A 61 -1.58 8.41 7.90
CA TYR A 61 -3.02 8.38 8.22
C TYR A 61 -3.40 9.11 9.52
N SER A 62 -2.53 10.00 10.03
CA SER A 62 -2.81 10.74 11.26
C SER A 62 -3.18 9.86 12.46
N LEU A 63 -2.58 8.66 12.54
CA LEU A 63 -2.85 7.71 13.64
C LEU A 63 -2.12 8.13 14.93
N VAL A 64 -1.17 9.08 14.83
CA VAL A 64 -0.56 9.71 16.01
C VAL A 64 -1.49 10.80 16.52
N PRO A 65 -1.93 10.75 17.79
CA PRO A 65 -2.76 11.79 18.36
C PRO A 65 -1.99 13.12 18.48
N PRO A 66 -2.68 14.27 18.38
CA PRO A 66 -2.10 15.57 18.72
C PRO A 66 -1.59 15.60 20.16
N ALA A 67 -0.59 16.45 20.44
CA ALA A 67 0.00 16.61 21.78
C ALA A 67 -0.99 17.03 22.87
N SER A 68 -2.18 17.53 22.50
CA SER A 68 -3.26 17.87 23.41
C SER A 68 -4.02 16.67 23.96
N VAL A 69 -3.88 15.48 23.35
CA VAL A 69 -4.56 14.26 23.80
C VAL A 69 -3.81 13.65 24.99
N PRO A 70 -4.49 13.34 26.11
CA PRO A 70 -3.86 12.69 27.26
C PRO A 70 -3.24 11.33 26.88
N ALA A 71 -2.12 10.98 27.53
CA ALA A 71 -1.41 9.73 27.26
C ALA A 71 -2.30 8.48 27.42
N GLN A 72 -3.27 8.52 28.34
CA GLN A 72 -4.23 7.45 28.58
C GLN A 72 -5.24 7.27 27.44
N GLU A 73 -5.48 8.31 26.64
CA GLU A 73 -6.44 8.31 25.53
C GLU A 73 -5.79 8.03 24.17
N CYS A 74 -4.46 8.09 24.08
CA CYS A 74 -3.71 7.88 22.84
C CYS A 74 -4.04 6.54 22.16
N ALA A 75 -4.23 5.47 22.94
CA ALA A 75 -4.58 4.16 22.39
C ALA A 75 -5.99 4.15 21.80
N THR A 76 -6.95 4.76 22.48
CA THR A 76 -8.33 4.88 22.01
C THR A 76 -8.41 5.78 20.77
N TRP A 77 -7.61 6.84 20.70
CA TRP A 77 -7.47 7.65 19.49
C TRP A 77 -7.05 6.80 18.28
N ALA A 78 -5.96 6.05 18.42
CA ALA A 78 -5.44 5.21 17.35
C ALA A 78 -6.41 4.10 16.95
N GLN A 79 -7.13 3.50 17.91
CA GLN A 79 -8.19 2.51 17.64
C GLN A 79 -9.33 3.11 16.81
N ASN A 80 -9.81 4.29 17.20
CA ASN A 80 -10.91 4.97 16.52
C ASN A 80 -10.50 5.39 15.10
N ALA A 81 -9.32 6.01 14.96
CA ALA A 81 -8.78 6.40 13.66
C ALA A 81 -8.58 5.17 12.75
N ALA A 82 -8.01 4.08 13.26
CA ALA A 82 -7.84 2.85 12.49
C ALA A 82 -9.18 2.21 12.09
N SER A 83 -10.19 2.28 12.95
CA SER A 83 -11.54 1.77 12.66
C SER A 83 -12.22 2.59 11.55
N GLN A 84 -12.08 3.92 11.58
CA GLN A 84 -12.58 4.80 10.51
C GLN A 84 -11.91 4.48 9.18
N LEU A 85 -10.59 4.34 9.18
CA LEU A 85 -9.81 4.01 7.99
C LEU A 85 -10.20 2.66 7.37
N LEU A 86 -10.51 1.66 8.20
CA LEU A 86 -10.99 0.35 7.72
C LEU A 86 -12.45 0.40 7.24
N SER A 87 -13.27 1.30 7.79
CA SER A 87 -14.63 1.52 7.33
C SER A 87 -14.61 1.88 5.85
N GLU A 88 -15.36 1.13 5.05
CA GLU A 88 -15.43 1.28 3.58
C GLU A 88 -14.08 1.31 2.85
N SER A 89 -13.01 0.81 3.51
CA SER A 89 -11.63 0.91 3.02
C SER A 89 -11.20 2.35 2.69
N GLU A 90 -11.55 3.32 3.54
CA GLU A 90 -11.15 4.72 3.41
C GLU A 90 -9.62 4.90 3.26
N PHE A 91 -8.83 4.04 3.90
CA PHE A 91 -7.37 4.04 3.79
C PHE A 91 -6.84 3.88 2.35
N LEU A 92 -7.67 3.39 1.41
CA LEU A 92 -7.28 3.27 0.00
C LEU A 92 -7.45 4.56 -0.78
N ARG A 93 -8.21 5.53 -0.28
CA ARG A 93 -8.70 6.69 -1.04
C ARG A 93 -7.91 7.94 -0.67
N PHE A 94 -7.82 8.90 -1.59
CA PHE A 94 -7.18 10.18 -1.28
C PHE A 94 -7.80 11.37 -2.00
N GLY A 95 -8.66 12.08 -1.28
CA GLY A 95 -9.30 13.29 -1.78
C GLY A 95 -10.16 13.06 -3.03
N LEU A 96 -10.55 14.18 -3.63
CA LEU A 96 -11.34 14.23 -4.86
C LEU A 96 -10.47 14.80 -6.00
N ASP A 97 -10.76 14.38 -7.23
CA ASP A 97 -10.20 15.01 -8.41
C ASP A 97 -10.97 16.28 -8.82
N ALA A 98 -10.52 16.92 -9.91
CA ALA A 98 -11.11 18.15 -10.42
C ALA A 98 -12.59 18.02 -10.83
N LEU A 99 -13.10 16.79 -11.01
CA LEU A 99 -14.51 16.52 -11.29
C LEU A 99 -15.28 16.09 -10.04
N GLY A 100 -14.69 16.23 -8.86
CA GLY A 100 -15.31 15.83 -7.59
C GLY A 100 -15.37 14.32 -7.40
N LYS A 101 -14.61 13.52 -8.15
CA LYS A 101 -14.61 12.06 -8.04
C LYS A 101 -13.47 11.56 -7.17
N THR A 102 -13.75 10.53 -6.37
CA THR A 102 -12.77 9.91 -5.48
C THR A 102 -11.56 9.38 -6.24
N ARG A 103 -10.37 9.63 -5.70
CA ARG A 103 -9.13 8.99 -6.20
C ARG A 103 -8.92 7.66 -5.47
N ASN A 104 -9.12 6.56 -6.19
CA ASN A 104 -8.99 5.20 -5.65
C ASN A 104 -7.53 4.73 -5.64
N PHE A 105 -7.14 3.98 -4.61
CA PHE A 105 -5.78 3.50 -4.38
C PHE A 105 -4.72 4.61 -4.45
N ALA A 106 -5.10 5.85 -4.13
CA ALA A 106 -4.29 7.04 -4.35
C ALA A 106 -3.66 7.59 -3.06
N HIS A 107 -3.83 6.90 -1.94
CA HIS A 107 -3.30 7.36 -0.67
C HIS A 107 -1.76 7.42 -0.68
N PRO A 108 -1.14 8.56 -0.30
CA PRO A 108 0.31 8.73 -0.32
C PRO A 108 1.06 7.64 0.47
N GLY A 109 0.48 7.14 1.57
CA GLY A 109 1.06 6.00 2.29
C GLY A 109 1.22 4.73 1.45
N LEU A 110 0.31 4.46 0.50
CA LEU A 110 0.44 3.34 -0.43
C LEU A 110 1.58 3.57 -1.43
N HIS A 111 1.68 4.78 -1.97
CA HIS A 111 2.79 5.21 -2.83
C HIS A 111 4.13 5.01 -2.10
N ASP A 112 4.28 5.61 -0.92
CA ASP A 112 5.55 5.63 -0.18
C ASP A 112 5.98 4.22 0.23
N ALA A 113 5.03 3.35 0.61
CA ALA A 113 5.32 1.95 0.89
C ALA A 113 5.73 1.20 -0.37
N ALA A 114 5.06 1.42 -1.51
CA ALA A 114 5.41 0.76 -2.77
C ALA A 114 6.81 1.17 -3.25
N ILE A 115 7.12 2.47 -3.25
CA ILE A 115 8.44 2.99 -3.62
C ILE A 115 9.50 2.51 -2.64
N GLY A 116 9.26 2.71 -1.34
CA GLY A 116 10.17 2.37 -0.27
C GLY A 116 10.51 0.88 -0.23
N PHE A 117 9.56 0.01 -0.56
CA PHE A 117 9.78 -1.43 -0.53
C PHE A 117 10.28 -2.01 -1.86
N PHE A 118 9.59 -1.75 -2.97
CA PHE A 118 9.92 -2.39 -4.25
C PHE A 118 11.11 -1.75 -4.96
N TYR A 119 11.30 -0.44 -4.84
CA TYR A 119 12.33 0.29 -5.59
C TYR A 119 13.55 0.57 -4.70
N MET A 120 13.33 1.19 -3.55
CA MET A 120 14.41 1.70 -2.70
C MET A 120 14.81 0.75 -1.57
N GLY A 121 14.01 -0.28 -1.30
CA GLY A 121 14.23 -1.19 -0.18
C GLY A 121 15.52 -2.00 -0.33
N PRO A 122 15.98 -2.66 0.76
CA PRO A 122 17.25 -3.40 0.76
C PRO A 122 17.34 -4.48 -0.32
N TYR A 123 16.19 -5.01 -0.76
CA TYR A 123 16.12 -6.05 -1.79
C TYR A 123 16.15 -5.51 -3.23
N ARG A 124 15.97 -4.19 -3.43
CA ARG A 124 15.98 -3.49 -4.73
C ARG A 124 15.21 -4.26 -5.83
N ILE A 125 13.99 -4.70 -5.52
CA ILE A 125 13.21 -5.67 -6.34
C ILE A 125 13.02 -5.17 -7.78
N ALA A 126 12.63 -3.90 -7.93
CA ALA A 126 12.43 -3.28 -9.23
C ALA A 126 13.72 -3.29 -10.07
N ARG A 127 14.89 -3.06 -9.44
CA ARG A 127 16.18 -3.07 -10.14
C ARG A 127 16.52 -4.46 -10.69
N LYS A 128 16.14 -5.51 -9.98
CA LYS A 128 16.31 -6.92 -10.38
C LYS A 128 15.32 -7.36 -11.45
N ARG A 129 14.14 -6.73 -11.53
CA ARG A 129 13.07 -7.03 -12.50
C ARG A 129 12.59 -5.78 -13.25
N PRO A 130 13.47 -5.11 -14.02
CA PRO A 130 13.12 -3.94 -14.82
C PRO A 130 11.99 -4.26 -15.81
N ASP A 131 11.95 -5.49 -16.32
CA ASP A 131 10.93 -5.99 -17.23
C ASP A 131 9.51 -5.88 -16.66
N ILE A 132 9.38 -6.01 -15.34
CA ILE A 132 8.10 -5.91 -14.62
C ILE A 132 7.85 -4.48 -14.13
N PHE A 133 8.83 -3.85 -13.48
CA PHE A 133 8.60 -2.65 -12.66
C PHE A 133 8.87 -1.32 -13.35
N ARG A 134 9.48 -1.33 -14.54
CA ARG A 134 9.93 -0.07 -15.18
C ARG A 134 8.79 0.74 -15.78
N LYS A 135 7.79 0.08 -16.37
CA LYS A 135 6.69 0.77 -17.07
C LYS A 135 5.56 1.15 -16.13
N GLN A 136 5.25 0.30 -15.16
CA GLN A 136 4.09 0.45 -14.29
C GLN A 136 4.30 -0.39 -13.03
N LEU A 137 3.84 0.10 -11.88
CA LEU A 137 3.77 -0.73 -10.67
C LEU A 137 2.75 -1.87 -10.91
N PRO A 138 3.13 -3.15 -10.71
CA PRO A 138 2.19 -4.25 -10.90
C PRO A 138 0.97 -4.16 -9.99
N ILE A 139 -0.20 -4.53 -10.51
CA ILE A 139 -1.46 -4.61 -9.75
C ILE A 139 -1.31 -5.49 -8.51
N SER A 140 -0.64 -6.64 -8.68
CA SER A 140 -0.34 -7.57 -7.58
C SER A 140 0.48 -6.92 -6.46
N CYS A 141 1.35 -5.96 -6.79
CA CYS A 141 2.14 -5.21 -5.82
C CYS A 141 1.31 -4.16 -5.08
N LEU A 142 0.45 -3.42 -5.80
CA LEU A 142 -0.48 -2.48 -5.18
C LEU A 142 -1.46 -3.19 -4.23
N ALA A 143 -2.00 -4.33 -4.65
CA ALA A 143 -2.85 -5.17 -3.82
C ALA A 143 -2.12 -5.64 -2.55
N LEU A 144 -0.85 -6.04 -2.67
CA LEU A 144 -0.05 -6.47 -1.53
C LEU A 144 0.17 -5.33 -0.52
N VAL A 145 0.56 -4.15 -1.00
CA VAL A 145 0.75 -2.97 -0.15
C VAL A 145 -0.55 -2.60 0.56
N SER A 146 -1.66 -2.62 -0.16
CA SER A 146 -2.99 -2.36 0.41
C SER A 146 -3.35 -3.37 1.49
N THR A 147 -3.03 -4.65 1.27
CA THR A 147 -3.29 -5.73 2.24
C THR A 147 -2.44 -5.58 3.49
N VAL A 148 -1.18 -5.16 3.37
CA VAL A 148 -0.33 -4.97 4.55
C VAL A 148 -0.78 -3.78 5.39
N TYR A 149 -1.29 -2.71 4.77
CA TYR A 149 -1.90 -1.60 5.52
C TYR A 149 -3.16 -2.05 6.26
N ASN A 150 -4.00 -2.87 5.63
CA ASN A 150 -5.15 -3.48 6.31
C ASN A 150 -4.70 -4.29 7.55
N CYS A 151 -3.62 -5.09 7.44
CA CYS A 151 -3.03 -5.81 8.58
C CYS A 151 -2.51 -4.90 9.70
N VAL A 152 -1.86 -3.80 9.35
CA VAL A 152 -1.39 -2.81 10.33
C VAL A 152 -2.57 -2.17 11.05
N LEU A 153 -3.59 -1.74 10.31
CA LEU A 153 -4.81 -1.14 10.86
C LEU A 153 -5.58 -2.11 11.76
N ASP A 154 -5.70 -3.40 11.38
CA ASP A 154 -6.30 -4.43 12.23
C ASP A 154 -5.60 -4.54 13.59
N GLY A 155 -4.27 -4.44 13.61
CA GLY A 155 -3.49 -4.43 14.85
C GLY A 155 -3.82 -3.22 15.72
N LEU A 156 -3.95 -2.05 15.11
CA LEU A 156 -4.29 -0.82 15.81
C LEU A 156 -5.73 -0.83 16.32
N VAL A 157 -6.70 -1.35 15.58
CA VAL A 157 -8.07 -1.55 16.08
C VAL A 157 -8.06 -2.44 17.32
N LYS A 158 -7.25 -3.50 17.33
CA LYS A 158 -7.20 -4.45 18.46
C LYS A 158 -6.57 -3.86 19.72
N ASN A 159 -5.50 -3.07 19.60
CA ASN A 159 -4.73 -2.66 20.78
C ASN A 159 -4.34 -1.18 20.87
N GLY A 160 -4.48 -0.38 19.81
CA GLY A 160 -4.20 1.07 19.79
C GLY A 160 -2.74 1.50 19.99
N HIS A 161 -1.92 0.66 20.63
CA HIS A 161 -0.56 1.02 21.03
C HIS A 161 0.50 0.65 20.00
N GLY A 162 0.15 -0.12 18.96
CA GLY A 162 1.09 -0.56 17.92
C GLY A 162 2.22 -1.45 18.45
N LYS A 163 2.07 -2.03 19.65
CA LYS A 163 3.06 -2.92 20.29
C LYS A 163 3.04 -4.32 19.71
N SER A 164 1.89 -4.76 19.20
CA SER A 164 1.74 -6.03 18.51
C SER A 164 0.84 -5.85 17.30
N TYR A 165 1.19 -6.54 16.21
CA TYR A 165 0.42 -6.58 14.98
C TYR A 165 0.11 -8.03 14.63
N PRO A 166 -1.01 -8.30 13.93
CA PRO A 166 -1.30 -9.61 13.39
C PRO A 166 -0.13 -10.18 12.57
N LYS A 167 -0.13 -11.49 12.43
CA LYS A 167 0.86 -12.16 11.60
C LYS A 167 0.44 -11.98 10.15
N PHE A 168 1.07 -11.04 9.45
CA PHE A 168 0.93 -10.93 8.01
C PHE A 168 1.38 -12.24 7.37
N SER A 169 0.42 -13.00 6.85
CA SER A 169 0.62 -14.32 6.26
C SER A 169 -0.52 -14.61 5.30
N ALA A 170 -0.26 -15.44 4.29
CA ALA A 170 -1.28 -15.80 3.30
C ALA A 170 -2.51 -16.49 3.90
N LYS A 171 -2.36 -17.24 4.99
CA LYS A 171 -3.49 -17.87 5.68
C LYS A 171 -4.48 -16.85 6.23
N GLU A 172 -3.97 -15.79 6.87
CA GLU A 172 -4.80 -14.77 7.53
C GLU A 172 -5.25 -13.68 6.55
N TYR A 173 -4.35 -13.19 5.70
CA TYR A 173 -4.57 -12.03 4.84
C TYR A 173 -4.75 -12.37 3.36
N GLY A 174 -4.71 -13.66 3.00
CA GLY A 174 -4.95 -14.10 1.62
C GLY A 174 -6.32 -13.71 1.05
N PRO A 175 -7.43 -13.84 1.80
CA PRO A 175 -8.73 -13.36 1.37
C PRO A 175 -8.76 -11.84 1.12
N ILE A 176 -8.13 -11.05 1.99
CA ILE A 176 -8.05 -9.59 1.85
C ILE A 176 -7.26 -9.21 0.61
N TYR A 177 -6.12 -9.86 0.35
CA TYR A 177 -5.37 -9.63 -0.88
C TYR A 177 -6.19 -9.89 -2.14
N ARG A 178 -6.88 -11.04 -2.22
CA ARG A 178 -7.74 -11.35 -3.37
C ARG A 178 -8.86 -10.33 -3.51
N GLN A 179 -9.37 -9.80 -2.41
CA GLN A 179 -10.31 -8.68 -2.44
C GLN A 179 -9.69 -7.42 -3.05
N MET A 180 -8.47 -7.06 -2.64
CA MET A 180 -7.76 -5.89 -3.19
C MET A 180 -7.51 -6.03 -4.69
N VAL A 181 -7.07 -7.21 -5.17
CA VAL A 181 -6.89 -7.47 -6.61
C VAL A 181 -8.20 -7.24 -7.37
N ARG A 182 -9.31 -7.84 -6.89
CA ARG A 182 -10.62 -7.67 -7.53
C ARG A 182 -11.09 -6.22 -7.59
N MET A 183 -10.89 -5.46 -6.51
CA MET A 183 -11.23 -4.04 -6.48
C MET A 183 -10.42 -3.24 -7.50
N ILE A 184 -9.13 -3.55 -7.64
CA ILE A 184 -8.27 -2.92 -8.64
C ILE A 184 -8.75 -3.26 -10.06
N ASP A 185 -9.04 -4.53 -10.34
CA ASP A 185 -9.51 -4.96 -11.66
C ASP A 185 -10.84 -4.29 -12.05
N GLN A 186 -11.77 -4.16 -11.11
CA GLN A 186 -13.03 -3.43 -11.33
C GLN A 186 -12.80 -1.95 -11.65
N ILE A 187 -11.88 -1.30 -10.95
CA ILE A 187 -11.50 0.09 -11.25
C ILE A 187 -10.90 0.20 -12.64
N LEU A 188 -10.05 -0.75 -13.04
CA LEU A 188 -9.43 -0.78 -14.37
C LEU A 188 -10.44 -0.93 -15.51
N GLN A 189 -11.55 -1.63 -15.27
CA GLN A 189 -12.64 -1.77 -16.24
C GLN A 189 -13.52 -0.52 -16.34
N HIS A 190 -13.47 0.39 -15.35
CA HIS A 190 -14.28 1.59 -15.34
C HIS A 190 -13.74 2.63 -16.36
N PRO A 191 -14.57 3.18 -17.28
CA PRO A 191 -14.09 4.06 -18.37
C PRO A 191 -13.41 5.34 -17.88
N TYR A 192 -13.89 5.90 -16.76
CA TYR A 192 -13.25 7.06 -16.12
C TYR A 192 -12.06 6.70 -15.21
N HIS A 193 -12.24 5.80 -14.24
CA HIS A 193 -11.24 5.53 -13.21
C HIS A 193 -10.09 4.64 -13.69
N GLY A 194 -10.32 3.75 -14.66
CA GLY A 194 -9.31 2.83 -15.17
C GLY A 194 -8.09 3.54 -15.76
N PRO A 195 -8.26 4.43 -16.75
CA PRO A 195 -7.15 5.21 -17.30
C PRO A 195 -6.37 6.01 -16.24
N ARG A 196 -7.08 6.52 -15.22
CA ARG A 196 -6.45 7.29 -14.13
C ARG A 196 -5.61 6.41 -13.22
N LEU A 197 -6.10 5.22 -12.87
CA LEU A 197 -5.32 4.27 -12.08
C LEU A 197 -4.08 3.79 -12.85
N VAL A 198 -4.20 3.53 -14.15
CA VAL A 198 -3.05 3.19 -15.00
C VAL A 198 -2.01 4.31 -14.98
N ALA A 199 -2.42 5.56 -15.23
CA ALA A 199 -1.52 6.72 -15.21
C ALA A 199 -0.83 6.88 -13.85
N GLN A 200 -1.56 6.71 -12.75
CA GLN A 200 -0.99 6.76 -11.40
C GLN A 200 0.08 5.67 -11.19
N LEU A 201 -0.18 4.43 -11.61
CA LEU A 201 0.78 3.34 -11.44
C LEU A 201 2.02 3.49 -12.32
N GLN A 202 1.89 4.17 -13.47
CA GLN A 202 3.02 4.55 -14.33
C GLN A 202 3.85 5.65 -13.67
N GLU A 203 3.21 6.71 -13.16
CA GLU A 203 3.86 7.79 -12.42
C GLU A 203 4.66 7.26 -11.22
N TRP A 204 4.08 6.33 -10.46
CA TRP A 204 4.76 5.70 -9.34
C TRP A 204 5.97 4.89 -9.79
N ALA A 205 5.85 4.15 -10.90
CA ALA A 205 6.97 3.40 -11.45
C ALA A 205 8.11 4.30 -11.91
N GLU A 206 7.79 5.42 -12.57
CA GLU A 206 8.77 6.41 -13.01
C GLU A 206 9.50 7.05 -11.82
N ALA A 207 8.74 7.49 -10.80
CA ALA A 207 9.29 8.08 -9.58
C ALA A 207 10.22 7.09 -8.85
N GLY A 208 9.76 5.84 -8.68
CA GLY A 208 10.56 4.78 -8.07
C GLY A 208 11.81 4.44 -8.85
N TRP A 209 11.71 4.39 -10.18
CA TRP A 209 12.85 4.12 -11.05
C TRP A 209 13.91 5.23 -10.98
N ALA A 210 13.48 6.49 -11.00
CA ALA A 210 14.36 7.63 -10.84
C ALA A 210 15.07 7.62 -9.47
N ALA A 211 14.36 7.25 -8.40
CA ALA A 211 14.94 7.11 -7.06
C ALA A 211 16.00 6.00 -6.99
N CYS A 212 15.74 4.85 -7.62
CA CYS A 212 16.72 3.75 -7.76
C CYS A 212 18.04 4.23 -8.38
N LEU A 213 17.98 4.97 -9.49
CA LEU A 213 19.18 5.41 -10.20
C LEU A 213 20.00 6.41 -9.38
N LYS A 214 19.34 7.29 -8.62
CA LYS A 214 20.03 8.22 -7.70
C LYS A 214 20.77 7.48 -6.59
N LEU A 215 20.18 6.42 -6.04
CA LEU A 215 20.82 5.59 -5.02
C LEU A 215 22.06 4.88 -5.58
N ASP A 216 21.96 4.30 -6.77
CA ASP A 216 23.09 3.60 -7.42
C ASP A 216 24.28 4.56 -7.61
N GLY A 217 24.03 5.78 -8.12
CA GLY A 217 25.08 6.78 -8.30
C GLY A 217 25.70 7.27 -6.97
N ALA A 218 24.90 7.35 -5.90
CA ALA A 218 25.41 7.71 -4.57
C ALA A 218 26.28 6.61 -3.95
N GLU A 219 25.92 5.33 -4.14
CA GLU A 219 26.71 4.18 -3.67
C GLU A 219 28.04 4.07 -4.42
N GLU A 220 28.02 4.26 -5.74
CA GLU A 220 29.23 4.27 -6.58
C GLU A 220 30.19 5.40 -6.17
N THR A 221 29.66 6.60 -5.94
CA THR A 221 30.46 7.75 -5.46
C THR A 221 31.10 7.48 -4.10
N LYS A 222 30.37 6.86 -3.16
CA LYS A 222 30.92 6.48 -1.84
C LYS A 222 32.02 5.43 -1.97
N HIS A 223 31.85 4.45 -2.86
CA HIS A 223 32.84 3.40 -3.07
C HIS A 223 34.15 3.97 -3.61
N ILE A 224 34.07 4.86 -4.61
CA ILE A 224 35.24 5.56 -5.17
C ILE A 224 35.95 6.37 -4.07
N HIS A 225 35.20 7.11 -3.26
CA HIS A 225 35.79 7.92 -2.19
C HIS A 225 36.53 7.08 -1.14
N LEU A 226 35.97 5.93 -0.74
CA LEU A 226 36.62 5.00 0.19
C LEU A 226 37.90 4.38 -0.41
N GLN A 227 37.90 4.04 -1.70
CA GLN A 227 39.11 3.55 -2.38
C GLN A 227 40.21 4.60 -2.46
N ILE A 228 39.87 5.89 -2.57
CA ILE A 228 40.84 6.99 -2.56
C ILE A 228 41.43 7.21 -1.16
N ILE A 229 40.66 7.03 -0.09
CA ILE A 229 41.13 7.23 1.29
C ILE A 229 42.03 6.07 1.79
N LEU A 230 41.83 4.87 1.24
CA LEU A 230 42.53 3.65 1.67
C LEU A 230 43.82 3.34 0.87
N ASN A 231 44.15 4.16 -0.14
CA ASN A 231 45.37 4.08 -0.95
C ASN A 231 46.30 5.27 -0.66
#